data_AF-A0A965KW55-F1
#
_entry.id   AF-A0A965KW55-F1
#
_cell.length_a   1.000
_cell.length_b   1.000
_cell.length_c   1.000
_cell.angle_alpha   90.00
_cell.angle_beta   90.00
_cell.angle_gamma   90.00
#
_symmetry.space_group_name_H-M   'P 1'
#
loop_
_entity.id
_entity.type
_entity.pdbx_description
1 polymer ?
#
loop_
_entity_poly.entity_id
_entity_poly.type
_entity_poly.pdbx_seq_one_letter_code
_entity_poly.pdbx_strand_id
1 'polypeptide(L)'
;MWRWWPVWPIALYGVLKLGPIRILSSPHWAVPIVVTITTVILGLLGPGHWRVHQFAPVISLALIAAFSLLSLPRSLINLVDWLAVVLFTTAGVFVWIHWTALNFGMPAELSTRIARVAPGLPGNANGYEIMIGLVATLAWVFLVLWRVGRGQPRLWRPVALSTGGVALLWILLTTLWRPAIDRLQGQQATANAVERAWLQSAQQRLGMPEEKIRKSIEKPGAPNLPHGACVELSGRSIALDAMLVAITRLPTANQSDCLWRVSPAEFGRPSSSEGASTKNWRVIWQSSGEDGRRRTTYILYERIQ
;
A
#
# COMPACT_ATOMS: atom_id res chain seq x y z
N MET A 1 8.95 -21.68 -3.81
CA MET A 1 10.40 -21.73 -3.60
C MET A 1 11.02 -20.33 -3.47
N TRP A 2 10.96 -19.43 -4.47
CA TRP A 2 11.50 -18.04 -4.35
C TRP A 2 10.89 -17.20 -3.20
N ARG A 3 9.62 -17.44 -2.84
CA ARG A 3 8.93 -16.70 -1.76
C ARG A 3 9.50 -16.91 -0.34
N TRP A 4 10.36 -17.90 -0.13
CA TRP A 4 10.96 -18.20 1.19
C TRP A 4 12.45 -17.82 1.26
N TRP A 5 12.95 -17.14 0.23
CA TRP A 5 14.24 -16.45 0.24
C TRP A 5 14.15 -15.31 1.26
N PRO A 6 15.04 -15.13 2.25
CA PRO A 6 16.37 -15.72 2.50
C PRO A 6 16.43 -16.79 3.62
N VAL A 7 15.29 -17.33 4.05
CA VAL A 7 15.20 -18.13 5.28
C VAL A 7 15.72 -19.57 5.08
N TRP A 8 15.51 -20.14 3.90
CA TRP A 8 15.88 -21.53 3.60
C TRP A 8 17.41 -21.82 3.58
N PRO A 9 18.32 -20.97 3.04
CA PRO A 9 19.76 -21.27 3.08
C PRO A 9 20.33 -21.20 4.50
N ILE A 10 19.80 -20.31 5.34
CA ILE A 10 20.21 -20.18 6.74
C ILE A 10 19.73 -21.40 7.54
N ALA A 11 18.48 -21.82 7.34
CA ALA A 11 17.95 -23.03 7.95
C ALA A 11 18.73 -24.28 7.51
N LEU A 12 19.04 -24.40 6.22
CA LEU A 12 19.82 -25.51 5.68
C LEU A 12 21.24 -25.53 6.27
N TYR A 13 21.90 -24.38 6.35
CA TYR A 13 23.22 -24.26 6.96
C TYR A 13 23.23 -24.61 8.45
N GLY A 14 22.20 -24.19 9.20
CA GLY A 14 22.04 -24.56 10.61
C GLY A 14 21.87 -26.07 10.83
N VAL A 15 21.06 -26.72 9.99
CA VAL A 15 20.84 -28.18 10.04
C VAL A 15 22.09 -28.96 9.66
N LEU A 16 22.81 -28.51 8.62
CA LEU A 16 24.06 -29.15 8.18
C LEU A 16 25.19 -29.03 9.22
N LYS A 17 25.25 -27.92 9.96
CA LYS A 17 26.32 -27.65 10.93
C LYS A 17 26.13 -28.40 12.27
N LEU A 18 24.88 -28.61 12.71
CA LEU A 18 24.62 -29.33 13.98
C LEU A 18 24.70 -30.86 13.85
N GLY A 19 24.65 -31.39 12.63
CA GLY A 19 24.65 -32.83 12.35
C GLY A 19 23.33 -33.51 12.75
N PRO A 20 22.83 -34.49 11.99
CA PRO A 20 21.54 -35.12 12.23
C PRO A 20 21.44 -35.81 13.61
N ILE A 21 22.58 -36.28 14.13
CA ILE A 21 22.68 -37.03 15.39
C ILE A 21 22.43 -36.14 16.62
N ARG A 22 22.85 -34.86 16.60
CA ARG A 22 22.69 -33.94 17.73
C ARG A 22 21.31 -33.27 17.76
N ILE A 23 20.70 -33.12 16.58
CA ILE A 23 19.35 -32.55 16.40
C ILE A 23 18.28 -33.49 16.97
N LEU A 24 18.40 -34.80 16.75
CA LEU A 24 17.45 -35.78 17.28
C LEU A 24 17.55 -35.99 18.80
N SER A 25 18.71 -35.66 19.40
CA SER A 25 18.94 -35.83 20.84
C SER A 25 18.41 -34.66 21.69
N SER A 26 18.06 -33.53 21.06
CA SER A 26 17.59 -32.31 21.73
C SER A 26 16.14 -31.97 21.36
N PRO A 27 15.15 -32.17 22.26
CA PRO A 27 13.73 -31.99 21.95
C PRO A 27 13.37 -30.59 21.42
N HIS A 28 14.12 -29.57 21.84
CA HIS A 28 13.92 -28.17 21.45
C HIS A 28 14.29 -27.89 19.97
N TRP A 29 15.11 -28.72 19.33
CA TRP A 29 15.40 -28.64 17.89
C TRP A 29 14.50 -29.53 17.04
N ALA A 30 14.08 -30.68 17.58
CA ALA A 30 13.24 -31.64 16.87
C ALA A 30 11.84 -31.10 16.58
N VAL A 31 11.21 -30.41 17.55
CA VAL A 31 9.83 -29.91 17.40
C VAL A 31 9.68 -28.89 16.26
N PRO A 32 10.49 -27.81 16.16
CA PRO A 32 10.38 -26.86 15.06
C PRO A 32 10.61 -27.50 13.69
N ILE A 33 11.58 -28.43 13.60
CA ILE A 33 11.94 -29.13 12.35
C ILE A 33 10.79 -29.99 11.86
N VAL A 34 10.19 -30.81 12.74
CA VAL A 34 9.04 -31.65 12.39
C VAL A 34 7.87 -30.80 11.93
N VAL A 35 7.57 -29.69 12.62
CA VAL A 35 6.48 -28.77 12.22
C VAL A 35 6.74 -28.14 10.85
N THR A 36 7.98 -27.72 10.54
CA THR A 36 8.31 -27.26 9.17
C THR A 36 8.11 -28.36 8.13
N ILE A 37 8.58 -29.58 8.39
CA ILE A 37 8.45 -30.70 7.45
C ILE A 37 6.97 -31.01 7.22
N THR A 38 6.18 -31.12 8.28
CA THR A 38 4.73 -31.36 8.20
C THR A 38 4.01 -30.25 7.43
N THR A 39 4.30 -28.98 7.70
CA THR A 39 3.64 -27.85 7.02
C THR A 39 4.05 -27.72 5.55
N VAL A 40 5.29 -28.05 5.19
CA VAL A 40 5.75 -28.11 3.80
C VAL A 40 5.10 -29.28 3.05
N ILE A 41 5.05 -30.47 3.66
CA ILE A 41 4.38 -31.65 3.08
C ILE A 41 2.89 -31.38 2.88
N LEU A 42 2.23 -30.79 3.89
CA LEU A 42 0.81 -30.42 3.80
C LEU A 42 0.56 -29.34 2.73
N GLY A 43 1.49 -28.42 2.53
CA GLY A 43 1.43 -27.42 1.46
C GLY A 43 1.68 -27.98 0.05
N LEU A 44 2.41 -29.11 -0.07
CA LEU A 44 2.64 -29.81 -1.34
C LEU A 44 1.49 -30.75 -1.72
N LEU A 45 0.83 -31.35 -0.71
CA LEU A 45 -0.30 -32.27 -0.89
C LEU A 45 -1.67 -31.58 -0.86
N GLY A 46 -1.73 -30.32 -0.41
CA GLY A 46 -2.97 -29.57 -0.23
C GLY A 46 -3.60 -29.06 -1.54
N PRO A 47 -4.93 -28.90 -1.59
CA PRO A 47 -5.63 -28.44 -2.79
C PRO A 47 -5.24 -27.02 -3.20
N GLY A 48 -5.00 -26.83 -4.52
CA GLY A 48 -4.38 -25.62 -5.08
C GLY A 48 -5.13 -24.30 -4.92
N HIS A 49 -6.36 -24.31 -4.37
CA HIS A 49 -7.17 -23.10 -4.17
C HIS A 49 -6.87 -22.38 -2.83
N TRP A 50 -6.17 -23.01 -1.88
CA TRP A 50 -5.84 -22.39 -0.60
C TRP A 50 -4.44 -21.78 -0.58
N ARG A 51 -4.38 -20.47 -0.82
CA ARG A 51 -3.15 -19.65 -0.72
C ARG A 51 -2.54 -19.61 0.69
N VAL A 52 -3.29 -20.00 1.72
CA VAL A 52 -2.88 -19.95 3.14
C VAL A 52 -1.76 -20.96 3.46
N HIS A 53 -1.73 -22.11 2.77
CA HIS A 53 -0.66 -23.11 2.94
C HIS A 53 0.73 -22.57 2.54
N GLN A 54 0.79 -21.51 1.74
CA GLN A 54 2.06 -20.91 1.29
C GLN A 54 2.77 -20.09 2.39
N PHE A 55 2.03 -19.68 3.43
CA PHE A 55 2.55 -18.88 4.56
C PHE A 55 2.68 -19.66 5.86
N ALA A 56 1.99 -20.79 5.98
CA ALA A 56 2.08 -21.68 7.14
C ALA A 56 3.51 -22.08 7.57
N PRO A 57 4.46 -22.41 6.66
CA PRO A 57 5.80 -22.83 7.08
C PRO A 57 6.71 -21.68 7.52
N VAL A 58 6.32 -20.41 7.31
CA VAL A 58 7.20 -19.24 7.57
C VAL A 58 7.53 -19.09 9.04
N ILE A 59 6.57 -19.34 9.94
CA ILE A 59 6.77 -19.19 11.40
C ILE A 59 7.78 -20.22 11.90
N SER A 60 7.63 -21.48 11.50
CA SER A 60 8.53 -22.55 11.91
C SER A 60 9.92 -22.40 11.29
N LEU A 61 10.02 -21.96 10.02
CA LEU A 61 11.30 -21.63 9.38
C LEU A 61 11.99 -20.44 10.08
N ALA A 62 11.24 -19.43 10.52
CA ALA A 62 11.79 -18.29 11.26
C ALA A 62 12.35 -18.69 12.63
N LEU A 63 11.68 -19.63 13.33
CA LEU A 63 12.18 -20.18 14.59
C LEU A 63 13.51 -20.93 14.38
N ILE A 64 13.59 -21.80 13.37
CA ILE A 64 14.82 -22.53 13.04
C ILE A 64 15.94 -21.56 12.65
N ALA A 65 15.64 -20.54 11.85
CA ALA A 65 16.61 -19.52 11.47
C ALA A 65 17.09 -18.70 12.67
N ALA A 66 16.20 -18.35 13.60
CA ALA A 66 16.56 -17.64 14.84
C ALA A 66 17.52 -18.48 15.70
N PHE A 67 17.21 -19.76 15.93
CA PHE A 67 18.09 -20.66 16.68
C PHE A 67 19.41 -20.95 15.96
N SER A 68 19.38 -21.06 14.62
CA SER A 68 20.59 -21.14 13.81
C SER A 68 21.46 -19.91 14.04
N LEU A 69 20.87 -18.70 14.07
CA LEU A 69 21.53 -17.43 14.35
C LEU A 69 22.27 -17.42 15.70
N LEU A 70 21.71 -18.05 16.75
CA LEU A 70 22.37 -18.18 18.06
C LEU A 70 23.60 -19.10 18.02
N SER A 71 23.73 -19.95 17.00
CA SER A 71 24.86 -20.89 16.81
C SER A 71 25.95 -20.36 15.87
N LEU A 72 25.85 -19.09 15.42
CA LEU A 72 26.83 -18.46 14.53
C LEU A 72 28.11 -18.06 15.30
N PRO A 73 29.28 -18.13 14.64
CA PRO A 73 30.51 -17.61 15.21
C PRO A 73 30.39 -16.10 15.43
N ARG A 74 31.07 -15.59 16.48
CA ARG A 74 31.03 -14.16 16.87
C ARG A 74 31.30 -13.20 15.70
N SER A 75 32.15 -13.61 14.75
CA SER A 75 32.47 -12.85 13.53
C SER A 75 31.25 -12.65 12.60
N LEU A 76 30.41 -13.67 12.44
CA LEU A 76 29.20 -13.57 11.61
C LEU A 76 28.13 -12.69 12.27
N ILE A 77 28.00 -12.75 13.60
CA ILE A 77 27.06 -11.89 14.34
C ILE A 77 27.42 -10.41 14.14
N ASN A 78 28.72 -10.08 14.22
CA ASN A 78 29.19 -8.72 13.96
C ASN A 78 28.96 -8.30 12.50
N LEU A 79 29.17 -9.19 11.53
CA LEU A 79 28.91 -8.91 10.13
C LEU A 79 27.43 -8.61 9.87
N VAL A 80 26.52 -9.41 10.43
CA VAL A 80 25.07 -9.21 10.28
C VAL A 80 24.62 -7.88 10.87
N ASP A 81 25.19 -7.49 12.02
CA ASP A 81 24.89 -6.21 12.67
C ASP A 81 25.32 -5.02 11.78
N TRP A 82 26.55 -5.06 11.26
CA TRP A 82 27.05 -4.03 10.33
C TRP A 82 26.30 -4.01 8.99
N LEU A 83 25.94 -5.18 8.48
CA LEU A 83 25.10 -5.29 7.30
C LEU A 83 23.75 -4.60 7.52
N ALA A 84 23.12 -4.82 8.68
CA ALA A 84 21.87 -4.14 9.03
C ALA A 84 22.06 -2.61 9.09
N VAL A 85 23.10 -2.12 9.77
CA VAL A 85 23.42 -0.67 9.81
C VAL A 85 23.54 -0.09 8.40
N VAL A 86 24.34 -0.73 7.54
CA VAL A 86 24.60 -0.25 6.17
C VAL A 86 23.33 -0.32 5.32
N LEU A 87 22.56 -1.42 5.37
CA LEU A 87 21.32 -1.57 4.61
C LEU A 87 20.27 -0.53 5.00
N PHE A 88 20.00 -0.37 6.30
CA PHE A 88 18.97 0.56 6.76
C PHE A 88 19.37 2.01 6.54
N THR A 89 20.65 2.35 6.72
CA THR A 89 21.15 3.71 6.47
C THR A 89 21.09 4.03 4.97
N THR A 90 21.54 3.10 4.11
CA THR A 90 21.49 3.26 2.66
C THR A 90 20.04 3.39 2.17
N ALA A 91 19.14 2.55 2.68
CA ALA A 91 17.71 2.64 2.36
C ALA A 91 17.10 3.98 2.81
N GLY A 92 17.43 4.46 4.02
CA GLY A 92 16.98 5.78 4.50
C GLY A 92 17.46 6.93 3.62
N VAL A 93 18.73 6.88 3.18
CA VAL A 93 19.29 7.85 2.21
C VAL A 93 18.55 7.78 0.88
N PHE A 94 18.27 6.59 0.36
CA PHE A 94 17.47 6.43 -0.86
C PHE A 94 16.08 7.04 -0.71
N VAL A 95 15.39 6.84 0.42
CA VAL A 95 14.07 7.45 0.66
C VAL A 95 14.14 8.98 0.62
N TRP A 96 15.15 9.57 1.26
CA TRP A 96 15.37 11.02 1.22
C TRP A 96 15.64 11.53 -0.20
N ILE A 97 16.54 10.89 -0.95
CA ILE A 97 16.88 11.29 -2.33
C ILE A 97 15.64 11.27 -3.24
N HIS A 98 14.81 10.23 -3.15
CA HIS A 98 13.60 10.13 -3.96
C HIS A 98 12.57 11.18 -3.57
N TRP A 99 12.42 11.46 -2.27
CA TRP A 99 11.51 12.48 -1.79
C TRP A 99 11.96 13.89 -2.19
N THR A 100 13.26 14.20 -2.13
CA THR A 100 13.79 15.49 -2.61
C THR A 100 13.64 15.63 -4.11
N ALA A 101 13.82 14.56 -4.88
CA ALA A 101 13.60 14.58 -6.33
C ALA A 101 12.13 14.81 -6.70
N LEU A 102 11.19 14.26 -5.91
CA LEU A 102 9.75 14.46 -6.10
C LEU A 102 9.30 15.89 -5.78
N ASN A 103 9.85 16.51 -4.73
CA ASN A 103 9.38 17.83 -4.27
C ASN A 103 10.17 19.01 -4.85
N PHE A 104 11.49 18.87 -5.00
CA PHE A 104 12.39 19.95 -5.43
C PHE A 104 12.92 19.75 -6.86
N GLY A 105 12.67 18.60 -7.50
CA GLY A 105 13.14 18.33 -8.86
C GLY A 105 14.65 18.09 -9.01
N MET A 106 15.39 18.06 -7.89
CA MET A 106 16.83 17.78 -7.83
C MET A 106 17.05 16.38 -7.25
N PRO A 107 17.84 15.48 -7.89
CA PRO A 107 18.67 15.64 -9.10
C PRO A 107 17.88 15.56 -10.43
N ALA A 108 18.31 16.30 -11.45
CA ALA A 108 17.62 16.43 -12.76
C ALA A 108 17.42 15.09 -13.51
N GLU A 109 18.34 14.13 -13.36
CA GLU A 109 18.22 12.81 -13.98
C GLU A 109 17.12 11.95 -13.35
N LEU A 110 16.87 12.13 -12.05
CA LEU A 110 15.85 11.36 -11.34
C LEU A 110 14.47 11.98 -11.53
N SER A 111 14.37 13.31 -11.53
CA SER A 111 13.10 14.02 -11.74
C SER A 111 12.53 13.77 -13.13
N THR A 112 13.35 13.65 -14.17
CA THR A 112 12.88 13.31 -15.53
C THR A 112 12.36 11.88 -15.64
N ARG A 113 12.96 10.89 -14.94
CA ARG A 113 12.44 9.51 -14.88
C ARG A 113 11.14 9.45 -14.08
N ILE A 114 11.08 10.14 -12.95
CA ILE A 114 9.91 10.18 -12.09
C ILE A 114 8.76 10.94 -12.77
N ALA A 115 9.04 12.02 -13.50
CA ALA A 115 8.04 12.77 -14.27
C ALA A 115 7.39 11.92 -15.38
N ARG A 116 8.11 10.93 -15.93
CA ARG A 116 7.50 9.93 -16.84
C ARG A 116 6.54 8.99 -16.12
N VAL A 117 6.83 8.65 -14.86
CA VAL A 117 6.00 7.75 -14.04
C VAL A 117 4.83 8.49 -13.39
N ALA A 118 4.98 9.79 -13.12
CA ALA A 118 3.99 10.61 -12.44
C ALA A 118 4.02 12.07 -12.96
N PRO A 119 3.42 12.36 -14.12
CA PRO A 119 3.42 13.69 -14.71
C PRO A 119 2.53 14.67 -13.91
N GLY A 120 3.06 15.86 -13.60
CA GLY A 120 2.28 17.00 -13.11
C GLY A 120 2.03 17.10 -11.60
N LEU A 121 2.85 16.45 -10.74
CA LEU A 121 2.73 16.63 -9.29
C LEU A 121 3.26 18.02 -8.86
N PRO A 122 2.43 18.92 -8.30
CA PRO A 122 2.97 20.06 -7.57
C PRO A 122 3.64 19.54 -6.29
N GLY A 123 4.91 19.92 -6.07
CA GLY A 123 5.65 19.57 -4.86
C GLY A 123 5.00 20.18 -3.63
N ASN A 124 4.15 19.43 -2.93
CA ASN A 124 3.57 19.85 -1.66
C ASN A 124 4.45 19.36 -0.51
N ALA A 125 5.59 20.02 -0.31
CA ALA A 125 6.48 19.72 0.81
C ALA A 125 5.90 20.30 2.11
N ASN A 126 5.14 19.49 2.84
CA ASN A 126 4.63 19.89 4.15
C ASN A 126 5.77 19.92 5.18
N GLY A 127 5.99 21.06 5.84
CA GLY A 127 7.04 21.20 6.86
C GLY A 127 6.95 20.20 8.02
N TYR A 128 5.73 19.76 8.35
CA TYR A 128 5.48 18.73 9.37
C TYR A 128 6.06 17.37 8.99
N GLU A 129 5.93 16.95 7.72
CA GLU A 129 6.50 15.69 7.23
C GLU A 129 8.02 15.71 7.30
N ILE A 130 8.63 16.85 6.96
CA ILE A 130 10.08 17.07 7.03
C ILE A 130 10.55 16.97 8.49
N MET A 131 9.88 17.63 9.43
CA MET A 131 10.26 17.60 10.84
C MET A 131 10.24 16.17 11.41
N ILE A 132 9.20 15.38 11.14
CA ILE A 132 9.14 14.00 11.64
C ILE A 132 10.23 13.14 11.01
N GLY A 133 10.45 13.24 9.69
CA GLY A 133 11.51 12.52 9.01
C GLY A 133 12.91 12.87 9.56
N LEU A 134 13.13 14.13 9.91
CA LEU A 134 14.39 14.62 10.46
C LEU A 134 14.60 14.12 11.90
N VAL A 135 13.56 14.14 12.74
CA VAL A 135 13.61 13.54 14.09
C VAL A 135 13.87 12.04 14.02
N ALA A 136 13.21 11.32 13.11
CA ALA A 136 13.41 9.88 12.94
C ALA A 136 14.84 9.54 12.50
N THR A 137 15.40 10.30 11.55
CA THR A 137 16.80 10.11 11.12
C THR A 137 17.81 10.47 12.21
N LEU A 138 17.59 11.54 12.97
CA LEU A 138 18.43 11.86 14.14
C LEU A 138 18.36 10.77 15.21
N ALA A 139 17.18 10.23 15.51
CA ALA A 139 17.01 9.12 16.44
C ALA A 139 17.79 7.87 16.00
N TRP A 140 17.84 7.60 14.70
CA TRP A 140 18.65 6.51 14.15
C TRP A 140 20.15 6.76 14.22
N VAL A 141 20.60 7.96 13.88
CA VAL A 141 22.02 8.33 14.03
C VAL A 141 22.43 8.20 15.50
N PHE A 142 21.61 8.66 16.43
CA PHE A 142 21.85 8.48 17.86
C PHE A 142 21.93 7.00 18.26
N LEU A 143 21.04 6.15 17.73
CA LEU A 143 21.05 4.70 17.97
C LEU A 143 22.33 4.04 17.43
N VAL A 144 22.79 4.44 16.24
CA VAL A 144 24.04 3.96 15.63
C VAL A 144 25.26 4.44 16.45
N LEU A 145 25.31 5.71 16.86
CA LEU A 145 26.39 6.25 17.70
C LEU A 145 26.44 5.56 19.07
N TRP A 146 25.27 5.33 19.67
CA TRP A 146 25.13 4.57 20.91
C TRP A 146 25.68 3.14 20.78
N ARG A 147 25.51 2.52 19.60
CA ARG A 147 26.04 1.18 19.31
C ARG A 147 27.56 1.15 19.18
N VAL A 148 28.15 2.18 18.56
CA VAL A 148 29.61 2.30 18.36
C VAL A 148 30.32 2.63 19.68
N GLY A 149 29.71 3.45 20.54
CA GLY A 149 30.33 3.93 21.78
C GLY A 149 30.39 2.94 22.95
N ARG A 150 29.65 1.82 22.93
CA ARG A 150 29.67 0.83 24.05
C ARG A 150 30.33 -0.48 23.62
N GLY A 151 31.48 -0.82 24.20
CA GLY A 151 32.27 -2.02 23.85
C GLY A 151 31.77 -3.39 24.36
N GLN A 152 30.67 -3.46 25.13
CA GLN A 152 30.24 -4.71 25.80
C GLN A 152 29.17 -5.49 24.99
N PRO A 153 29.47 -6.67 24.43
CA PRO A 153 28.54 -7.44 23.59
C PRO A 153 27.38 -7.98 24.43
N ARG A 154 26.21 -7.36 24.27
CA ARG A 154 24.98 -7.73 24.97
C ARG A 154 23.98 -8.22 23.92
N LEU A 155 23.37 -9.40 24.13
CA LEU A 155 22.59 -10.15 23.13
C LEU A 155 21.42 -9.38 22.49
N TRP A 156 20.93 -8.32 23.14
CA TRP A 156 19.81 -7.49 22.66
C TRP A 156 20.21 -6.46 21.59
N ARG A 157 21.51 -6.22 21.37
CA ARG A 157 21.98 -5.19 20.42
C ARG A 157 21.52 -5.39 18.98
N PRO A 158 21.67 -6.59 18.36
CA PRO A 158 21.27 -6.78 16.97
C PRO A 158 19.76 -6.68 16.77
N VAL A 159 18.99 -7.07 17.80
CA VAL A 159 17.53 -6.97 17.81
C VAL A 159 17.10 -5.51 17.82
N ALA A 160 17.64 -4.72 18.75
CA ALA A 160 17.34 -3.28 18.83
C ALA A 160 17.68 -2.54 17.53
N LEU A 161 18.77 -2.92 16.87
CA LEU A 161 19.24 -2.29 15.65
C LEU A 161 18.37 -2.65 14.43
N SER A 162 17.96 -3.92 14.34
CA SER A 162 17.05 -4.37 13.28
C SER A 162 15.65 -3.78 13.43
N THR A 163 15.09 -3.79 14.65
CA THR A 163 13.78 -3.20 14.91
C THR A 163 13.80 -1.68 14.75
N GLY A 164 14.88 -1.02 15.19
CA GLY A 164 15.06 0.42 15.00
C GLY A 164 15.14 0.81 13.52
N GLY A 165 15.83 0.01 12.70
CA GLY A 165 15.98 0.29 11.27
C GLY A 165 14.68 0.09 10.50
N VAL A 166 13.94 -0.97 10.83
CA VAL A 166 12.59 -1.20 10.31
C VAL A 166 11.64 -0.09 10.75
N ALA A 167 11.68 0.34 12.02
CA ALA A 167 10.86 1.44 12.51
C ALA A 167 11.19 2.75 11.80
N LEU A 168 12.48 3.06 11.57
CA LEU A 168 12.89 4.22 10.79
C LEU A 168 12.33 4.16 9.37
N LEU A 169 12.54 3.05 8.65
CA LEU A 169 12.07 2.94 7.27
C LEU A 169 10.55 3.03 7.21
N TRP A 170 9.86 2.45 8.17
CA TRP A 170 8.41 2.54 8.28
C TRP A 170 7.93 3.97 8.51
N ILE A 171 8.54 4.69 9.46
CA ILE A 171 8.20 6.09 9.74
C ILE A 171 8.46 6.95 8.50
N LEU A 172 9.64 6.84 7.89
CA LEU A 172 9.97 7.58 6.67
C LEU A 172 9.00 7.26 5.54
N LEU A 173 8.68 5.99 5.30
CA LEU A 173 7.78 5.59 4.22
C LEU A 173 6.33 6.06 4.49
N THR A 174 5.85 5.95 5.71
CA THR A 174 4.47 6.36 6.04
C THR A 174 4.30 7.87 6.12
N THR A 175 5.35 8.63 6.46
CA THR A 175 5.27 10.09 6.56
C THR A 175 5.56 10.77 5.23
N LEU A 176 6.70 10.46 4.59
CA LEU A 176 7.13 11.12 3.35
C LEU A 176 6.45 10.52 2.10
N TRP A 177 6.18 9.21 2.08
CA TRP A 177 5.74 8.52 0.86
C TRP A 177 4.23 8.29 0.78
N ARG A 178 3.45 8.47 1.85
CA ARG A 178 1.97 8.44 1.80
C ARG A 178 1.38 9.23 0.63
N PRO A 179 1.66 10.54 0.48
CA PRO A 179 1.05 11.33 -0.57
C PRO A 179 1.53 10.94 -1.98
N ALA A 180 2.72 10.34 -2.11
CA ALA A 180 3.21 9.81 -3.39
C ALA A 180 2.51 8.49 -3.74
N ILE A 181 2.40 7.57 -2.78
CA ILE A 181 1.76 6.25 -2.95
C ILE A 181 0.29 6.41 -3.32
N ASP A 182 -0.44 7.29 -2.63
CA ASP A 182 -1.88 7.49 -2.87
C ASP A 182 -2.15 8.07 -4.27
N ARG A 183 -1.22 8.87 -4.82
CA ARG A 183 -1.32 9.42 -6.17
C ARG A 183 -0.90 8.43 -7.24
N LEU A 184 0.15 7.63 -7.00
CA LEU A 184 0.59 6.56 -7.91
C LEU A 184 -0.43 5.43 -8.02
N GLN A 185 -1.22 5.17 -6.97
CA GLN A 185 -2.34 4.24 -7.06
C GLN A 185 -3.53 4.77 -7.88
N GLY A 186 -3.44 5.98 -8.45
CA GLY A 186 -4.39 6.53 -9.41
C GLY A 186 -5.77 6.90 -8.83
N GLN A 187 -6.07 6.53 -7.58
CA GLN A 187 -7.37 6.77 -6.97
C GLN A 187 -7.68 8.25 -6.83
N GLN A 188 -6.72 9.08 -6.40
CA GLN A 188 -6.93 10.53 -6.33
C GLN A 188 -7.11 11.18 -7.70
N ALA A 189 -6.34 10.76 -8.70
CA ALA A 189 -6.45 11.28 -10.06
C ALA A 189 -7.81 10.93 -10.68
N THR A 190 -8.25 9.67 -10.52
CA THR A 190 -9.55 9.19 -10.98
C THR A 190 -10.69 9.89 -10.25
N ALA A 191 -10.57 10.10 -8.93
CA ALA A 191 -11.58 10.79 -8.13
C ALA A 191 -11.78 12.23 -8.60
N ASN A 192 -10.68 12.96 -8.79
CA ASN A 192 -10.71 14.33 -9.31
C ASN A 192 -11.28 14.40 -10.74
N ALA A 193 -10.98 13.41 -11.59
CA ALA A 193 -11.51 13.35 -12.94
C ALA A 193 -13.02 13.08 -12.98
N VAL A 194 -13.50 12.15 -12.13
CA VAL A 194 -14.94 11.86 -11.97
C VAL A 194 -15.68 13.08 -11.44
N GLU A 195 -15.14 13.76 -10.42
CA GLU A 195 -15.76 14.96 -9.84
C GLU A 195 -15.90 16.08 -10.89
N ARG A 196 -14.85 16.32 -11.69
CA ARG A 196 -14.91 17.31 -12.79
C ARG A 196 -15.91 16.93 -13.86
N ALA A 197 -15.94 15.65 -14.27
CA ALA A 197 -16.89 15.18 -15.27
C ALA A 197 -18.33 15.31 -14.79
N TRP A 198 -18.58 14.99 -13.51
CA TRP A 198 -19.88 15.17 -12.89
C TRP A 198 -20.26 16.66 -12.84
N LEU A 199 -19.37 17.55 -12.38
CA LEU A 199 -19.65 18.99 -12.33
C LEU A 199 -20.02 19.56 -13.70
N GLN A 200 -19.30 19.17 -14.75
CA GLN A 200 -19.61 19.58 -16.12
C GLN A 200 -21.01 19.12 -16.55
N SER A 201 -21.36 17.86 -16.28
CA SER A 201 -22.70 17.33 -16.61
C SER A 201 -23.82 17.96 -15.78
N ALA A 202 -23.56 18.22 -14.49
CA ALA A 202 -24.49 18.86 -13.59
C ALA A 202 -24.75 20.31 -14.01
N GLN A 203 -23.72 21.05 -14.43
CA GLN A 203 -23.87 22.40 -14.96
C GLN A 203 -24.73 22.41 -16.23
N GLN A 204 -24.47 21.50 -17.17
CA GLN A 204 -25.24 21.41 -18.41
C GLN A 204 -26.71 21.06 -18.16
N ARG A 205 -26.98 20.15 -17.23
CA ARG A 205 -28.33 19.65 -16.97
C ARG A 205 -29.16 20.55 -16.05
N LEU A 206 -28.53 21.10 -15.01
CA LEU A 206 -29.21 21.92 -14.00
C LEU A 206 -29.27 23.40 -14.39
N GLY A 207 -28.49 23.84 -15.38
CA GLY A 207 -28.42 25.24 -15.81
C GLY A 207 -27.90 26.19 -14.71
N MET A 208 -27.30 25.65 -13.64
CA MET A 208 -26.77 26.42 -12.52
C MET A 208 -25.27 26.68 -12.67
N PRO A 209 -24.78 27.86 -12.24
CA PRO A 209 -23.35 28.16 -12.24
C PRO A 209 -22.59 27.23 -11.29
N GLU A 210 -21.39 26.80 -11.69
CA GLU A 210 -20.53 25.85 -10.96
C GLU A 210 -20.31 26.26 -9.48
N GLU A 211 -20.19 27.56 -9.21
CA GLU A 211 -19.93 28.08 -7.88
C GLU A 211 -21.07 27.81 -6.89
N LYS A 212 -22.34 27.83 -7.34
CA LYS A 212 -23.49 27.47 -6.50
C LYS A 212 -23.50 25.98 -6.18
N ILE A 213 -23.11 25.14 -7.13
CA ILE A 213 -23.03 23.68 -6.97
C ILE A 213 -21.90 23.31 -5.99
N ARG A 214 -20.72 23.94 -6.11
CA ARG A 214 -19.61 23.73 -5.16
C ARG A 214 -19.98 24.13 -3.73
N LYS A 215 -20.66 25.28 -3.56
CA LYS A 215 -21.08 25.76 -2.23
C LYS A 215 -22.15 24.87 -1.59
N SER A 216 -23.04 24.27 -2.38
CA SER A 216 -24.07 23.37 -1.85
C SER A 216 -23.53 21.99 -1.48
N ILE A 217 -22.42 21.58 -2.10
CA ILE A 217 -21.68 20.36 -1.76
C ILE A 217 -20.91 20.48 -0.45
N GLU A 218 -20.34 21.65 -0.16
CA GLU A 218 -19.52 21.87 1.05
C GLU A 218 -20.34 21.80 2.35
N LYS A 219 -21.66 21.98 2.27
CA LYS A 219 -22.59 21.80 3.38
C LYS A 219 -23.65 20.74 3.03
N PRO A 220 -23.48 19.47 3.41
CA PRO A 220 -24.51 18.46 3.24
C PRO A 220 -25.78 18.88 3.98
N GLY A 221 -26.85 19.17 3.24
CA GLY A 221 -28.12 19.70 3.77
C GLY A 221 -28.50 21.11 3.33
N ALA A 222 -27.72 21.77 2.47
CA ALA A 222 -28.16 23.04 1.87
C ALA A 222 -29.36 22.81 0.92
N PRO A 223 -30.48 23.56 1.05
CA PRO A 223 -31.76 23.30 0.37
C PRO A 223 -31.79 23.63 -1.14
N ASN A 224 -30.64 23.72 -1.81
CA ASN A 224 -30.52 24.30 -3.14
C ASN A 224 -30.20 23.32 -4.27
N LEU A 225 -29.99 22.03 -3.99
CA LEU A 225 -29.92 21.01 -5.05
C LEU A 225 -31.32 20.46 -5.34
N PRO A 226 -31.74 20.39 -6.62
CA PRO A 226 -33.03 19.80 -6.98
C PRO A 226 -33.05 18.32 -6.63
N HIS A 227 -34.24 17.81 -6.29
CA HIS A 227 -34.45 16.40 -5.96
C HIS A 227 -33.92 15.51 -7.09
N GLY A 228 -33.05 14.55 -6.75
CA GLY A 228 -32.39 13.65 -7.69
C GLY A 228 -30.98 14.06 -8.14
N ALA A 229 -30.47 15.24 -7.76
CA ALA A 229 -29.10 15.67 -8.09
C ALA A 229 -28.03 14.99 -7.21
N CYS A 230 -28.02 13.66 -7.23
CA CYS A 230 -27.11 12.79 -6.49
C CYS A 230 -26.42 11.77 -7.40
N VAL A 231 -25.35 11.17 -6.88
CA VAL A 231 -24.66 10.03 -7.48
C VAL A 231 -25.06 8.77 -6.74
N GLU A 232 -25.64 7.80 -7.45
CA GLU A 232 -25.99 6.49 -6.93
C GLU A 232 -24.72 5.65 -6.73
N LEU A 233 -24.59 5.03 -5.54
CA LEU A 233 -23.53 4.07 -5.24
C LEU A 233 -23.80 2.76 -5.99
N SER A 234 -22.76 2.13 -6.55
CA SER A 234 -22.96 0.96 -7.39
C SER A 234 -23.37 -0.27 -6.59
N GLY A 235 -22.96 -0.38 -5.32
CA GLY A 235 -23.17 -1.54 -4.45
C GLY A 235 -22.39 -2.79 -4.86
N ARG A 236 -21.73 -2.78 -6.03
CA ARG A 236 -21.02 -3.92 -6.63
C ARG A 236 -19.51 -3.90 -6.37
N SER A 237 -18.95 -2.76 -5.96
CA SER A 237 -17.52 -2.64 -5.66
C SER A 237 -17.29 -1.71 -4.48
N ILE A 238 -17.02 -2.29 -3.32
CA ILE A 238 -16.77 -1.58 -2.05
C ILE A 238 -15.64 -0.53 -2.22
N ALA A 239 -14.62 -0.83 -3.02
CA ALA A 239 -13.51 0.09 -3.28
C ALA A 239 -13.96 1.36 -4.03
N LEU A 240 -14.87 1.23 -5.01
CA LEU A 240 -15.41 2.37 -5.75
C LEU A 240 -16.33 3.20 -4.86
N ASP A 241 -17.21 2.54 -4.13
CA ASP A 241 -18.16 3.21 -3.24
C ASP A 241 -17.41 3.94 -2.11
N ALA A 242 -16.36 3.33 -1.54
CA ALA A 242 -15.48 3.97 -0.57
C ALA A 242 -14.70 5.15 -1.18
N MET A 243 -14.22 5.04 -2.41
CA MET A 243 -13.55 6.14 -3.12
C MET A 243 -14.50 7.32 -3.35
N LEU A 244 -15.75 7.07 -3.77
CA LEU A 244 -16.75 8.12 -3.97
C LEU A 244 -17.11 8.81 -2.65
N VAL A 245 -17.28 8.07 -1.57
CA VAL A 245 -17.67 8.64 -0.26
C VAL A 245 -16.49 9.32 0.45
N ALA A 246 -15.28 8.73 0.41
CA ALA A 246 -14.16 9.18 1.23
C ALA A 246 -13.23 10.19 0.51
N ILE A 247 -13.20 10.18 -0.82
CA ILE A 247 -12.23 10.98 -1.59
C ILE A 247 -12.92 12.10 -2.38
N THR A 248 -14.08 11.84 -2.99
CA THR A 248 -14.80 12.88 -3.76
C THR A 248 -15.73 13.69 -2.86
N ARG A 249 -16.04 14.93 -3.26
CA ARG A 249 -17.10 15.73 -2.61
C ARG A 249 -18.49 15.49 -3.21
N LEU A 250 -18.75 14.34 -3.83
CA LEU A 250 -20.02 14.12 -4.53
C LEU A 250 -21.17 13.91 -3.55
N PRO A 251 -22.37 14.46 -3.82
CA PRO A 251 -23.57 14.13 -3.05
C PRO A 251 -23.99 12.70 -3.37
N THR A 252 -23.57 11.74 -2.54
CA THR A 252 -23.91 10.33 -2.71
C THR A 252 -25.19 10.00 -1.95
N ALA A 253 -26.12 9.29 -2.58
CA ALA A 253 -27.31 8.77 -1.92
C ALA A 253 -27.56 7.31 -2.32
N ASN A 254 -28.14 6.54 -1.40
CA ASN A 254 -28.47 5.13 -1.61
C ASN A 254 -29.87 4.92 -2.22
N GLN A 255 -30.47 5.97 -2.79
CA GLN A 255 -31.83 5.95 -3.36
C GLN A 255 -31.80 5.91 -4.89
N SER A 256 -32.71 5.13 -5.49
CA SER A 256 -32.81 4.83 -6.92
C SER A 256 -33.29 5.99 -7.82
N ASP A 257 -33.46 7.19 -7.26
CA ASP A 257 -33.89 8.39 -7.99
C ASP A 257 -32.74 9.35 -8.33
N CYS A 258 -31.49 8.95 -8.10
CA CYS A 258 -30.33 9.71 -8.53
C CYS A 258 -30.24 9.81 -10.07
N LEU A 259 -29.79 10.97 -10.56
CA LEU A 259 -29.58 11.26 -11.97
C LEU A 259 -28.26 10.69 -12.51
N TRP A 260 -27.28 10.46 -11.64
CA TRP A 260 -25.96 9.94 -12.02
C TRP A 260 -25.63 8.65 -11.29
N ARG A 261 -24.85 7.79 -11.94
CA ARG A 261 -24.33 6.55 -11.33
C ARG A 261 -22.92 6.29 -11.84
N VAL A 262 -22.03 5.85 -10.96
CA VAL A 262 -20.70 5.40 -11.35
C VAL A 262 -20.65 3.88 -11.20
N SER A 263 -20.18 3.17 -12.22
CA SER A 263 -20.04 1.71 -12.17
C SER A 263 -18.75 1.29 -12.87
N PRO A 264 -18.10 0.20 -12.41
CA PRO A 264 -16.99 -0.40 -13.15
C PRO A 264 -17.49 -0.94 -14.49
N ALA A 265 -16.69 -0.77 -15.54
CA ALA A 265 -16.99 -1.19 -16.92
C ALA A 265 -17.16 -2.70 -17.04
N GLU A 266 -16.51 -3.47 -16.17
CA GLU A 266 -16.63 -4.94 -16.11
C GLU A 266 -18.08 -5.40 -15.89
N PHE A 267 -18.91 -4.57 -15.24
CA PHE A 267 -20.31 -4.87 -14.99
C PHE A 267 -21.26 -4.45 -16.12
N GLY A 268 -20.72 -3.99 -17.26
CA GLY A 268 -21.50 -3.55 -18.42
C GLY A 268 -22.30 -2.27 -18.16
N ARG A 269 -23.14 -1.88 -19.15
CA ARG A 269 -24.18 -0.87 -18.89
C ARG A 269 -25.13 -1.42 -17.83
N PRO A 270 -25.62 -0.60 -16.89
CA PRO A 270 -26.62 -1.05 -15.92
C PRO A 270 -27.82 -1.65 -16.67
N SER A 271 -27.94 -2.98 -16.65
CA SER A 271 -29.05 -3.70 -17.24
C SER A 271 -30.27 -3.58 -16.33
N SER A 272 -31.44 -3.41 -16.94
CA SER A 272 -32.77 -3.19 -16.34
C SER A 272 -33.32 -4.35 -15.50
N SER A 273 -32.52 -4.95 -14.61
CA SER A 273 -32.88 -6.14 -13.83
C SER A 273 -33.12 -5.86 -12.34
N GLU A 274 -33.33 -4.60 -11.95
CA GLU A 274 -34.01 -4.23 -10.70
C GLU A 274 -35.28 -3.48 -11.09
N GLY A 275 -36.42 -3.96 -10.59
CA GLY A 275 -37.75 -3.66 -11.11
C GLY A 275 -38.05 -2.18 -11.38
N ALA A 276 -38.81 -1.98 -12.45
CA ALA A 276 -39.47 -0.76 -12.91
C ALA A 276 -38.61 0.28 -13.67
N SER A 277 -39.05 0.49 -14.92
CA SER A 277 -38.64 1.49 -15.90
C SER A 277 -37.31 1.21 -16.63
N THR A 278 -37.42 1.09 -17.95
CA THR A 278 -36.34 1.15 -18.93
C THR A 278 -35.63 2.51 -18.86
N LYS A 279 -34.82 2.70 -17.83
CA LYS A 279 -33.98 3.89 -17.66
C LYS A 279 -32.83 3.78 -18.66
N ASN A 280 -32.88 4.59 -19.72
CA ASN A 280 -31.78 4.72 -20.66
C ASN A 280 -30.65 5.51 -20.00
N TRP A 281 -29.43 4.97 -20.00
CA TRP A 281 -28.24 5.62 -19.42
C TRP A 281 -27.30 6.08 -20.53
N ARG A 282 -26.87 7.35 -20.47
CA ARG A 282 -25.85 7.93 -21.35
C ARG A 282 -24.49 7.88 -20.66
N VAL A 283 -23.44 7.51 -21.39
CA VAL A 283 -22.07 7.61 -20.89
C VAL A 283 -21.60 9.06 -21.02
N ILE A 284 -21.24 9.68 -19.90
CA ILE A 284 -20.62 11.02 -19.90
C ILE A 284 -19.10 10.90 -19.94
N TRP A 285 -18.56 9.97 -19.15
CA TRP A 285 -17.13 9.88 -18.93
C TRP A 285 -16.68 8.44 -18.65
N GLN A 286 -15.46 8.14 -19.08
CA GLN A 286 -14.79 6.86 -18.86
C GLN A 286 -13.35 7.12 -18.43
N SER A 287 -12.89 6.43 -17.38
CA SER A 287 -11.50 6.54 -16.93
C SER A 287 -10.57 5.95 -17.98
N SER A 288 -9.49 6.64 -18.33
CA SER A 288 -8.42 6.05 -19.16
C SER A 288 -7.74 4.93 -18.37
N GLY A 289 -8.07 3.68 -18.70
CA GLY A 289 -7.54 2.47 -18.07
C GLY A 289 -6.11 2.17 -18.55
N GLU A 290 -5.23 3.16 -18.45
CA GLU A 290 -3.88 3.12 -19.00
C GLU A 290 -2.88 2.65 -17.93
N ASP A 291 -3.13 1.49 -17.31
CA ASP A 291 -2.02 0.69 -16.78
C ASP A 291 -2.36 -0.80 -16.67
N GLY A 292 -1.51 -1.64 -17.25
CA GLY A 292 -1.80 -3.02 -17.66
C GLY A 292 -1.91 -4.06 -16.54
N ARG A 293 -2.00 -3.69 -15.26
CA ARG A 293 -1.88 -4.64 -14.14
C ARG A 293 -3.17 -4.97 -13.38
N ARG A 294 -4.17 -4.08 -13.34
CA ARG A 294 -5.54 -4.35 -12.84
C ARG A 294 -6.53 -3.35 -13.45
N ARG A 295 -7.22 -3.74 -14.52
CA ARG A 295 -8.09 -2.89 -15.35
C ARG A 295 -9.52 -2.77 -14.81
N THR A 296 -9.72 -2.15 -13.65
CA THR A 296 -11.07 -1.65 -13.32
C THR A 296 -11.26 -0.29 -13.98
N THR A 297 -11.79 -0.28 -15.20
CA THR A 297 -12.20 0.96 -15.87
C THR A 297 -13.49 1.45 -15.23
N TYR A 298 -13.57 2.72 -14.84
CA TYR A 298 -14.77 3.31 -14.25
C TYR A 298 -15.52 4.16 -15.28
N ILE A 299 -16.85 4.05 -15.28
CA ILE A 299 -17.72 4.78 -16.19
C ILE A 299 -18.74 5.59 -15.37
N LEU A 300 -18.89 6.87 -15.71
CA LEU A 300 -19.93 7.75 -15.17
C LEU A 300 -21.10 7.75 -16.16
N TYR A 301 -22.26 7.33 -15.65
CA TYR A 301 -23.52 7.28 -16.37
C TYR A 301 -24.45 8.41 -15.94
N GLU A 302 -25.23 8.91 -16.89
CA GLU A 302 -26.30 9.87 -16.71
C GLU A 302 -27.64 9.30 -17.12
N ARG A 303 -28.67 9.52 -16.32
CA ARG A 303 -30.03 9.09 -16.60
C ARG A 303 -30.63 9.93 -17.72
N ILE A 304 -31.00 9.32 -18.84
CA ILE A 304 -31.80 9.95 -19.89
C ILE A 304 -33.26 9.91 -19.43
N GLN A 305 -33.95 11.06 -19.51
CA GLN A 305 -35.40 11.14 -19.32
C GLN A 305 -36.11 10.84 -20.63
#